data_AF-A0A8X6HHN7-F1
#
_entry.id   AF-A0A8X6HHN7-F1
#
_cell.length_a   1.000
_cell.length_b   1.000
_cell.length_c   1.000
_cell.angle_alpha   90.00
_cell.angle_beta   90.00
_cell.angle_gamma   90.00
#
_symmetry.space_group_name_H-M   'P 1'
#
loop_
_entity.id
_entity.type
_entity.pdbx_description
1 polymer ?
#
loop_
_entity_poly.entity_id
_entity_poly.type
_entity_poly.pdbx_seq_one_letter_code
_entity_poly.pdbx_strand_id
1 'polypeptide(L)'
;MNLRKWKTNSIELSQNWEESKFEKQTHNEAVPIKVLGLIWNTLNDEFKLNLSSLIVSLKNVKNTKRSVLRISSKLFDPIGYIAAFHD
;
A
#
# COMPACT_ATOMS: atom_id res chain seq x y z
N MET A 1 -1.36 -11.93 -15.34
CA MET A 1 -1.59 -11.48 -13.96
C MET A 1 -2.42 -12.52 -13.23
N ASN A 2 -1.86 -13.24 -12.25
CA ASN A 2 -2.59 -14.25 -11.48
C ASN A 2 -3.31 -13.53 -10.31
N LEU A 3 -4.53 -13.06 -10.55
CA LEU A 3 -5.35 -12.26 -9.62
C LEU A 3 -5.93 -13.08 -8.44
N ARG A 4 -5.29 -14.18 -8.06
CA ARG A 4 -5.83 -15.15 -7.08
C ARG A 4 -5.38 -14.91 -5.65
N LYS A 5 -4.66 -13.82 -5.39
CA LYS A 5 -4.16 -13.49 -4.05
C LYS A 5 -5.18 -12.64 -3.31
N TRP A 6 -6.15 -13.30 -2.69
CA TRP A 6 -7.15 -12.66 -1.84
C TRP A 6 -6.62 -12.57 -0.41
N LYS A 7 -6.83 -11.42 0.25
CA LYS A 7 -6.54 -11.26 1.68
C LYS A 7 -7.62 -10.42 2.36
N THR A 8 -7.84 -10.71 3.63
CA THR A 8 -8.85 -10.08 4.49
C THR A 8 -8.20 -9.59 5.78
N ASN A 9 -8.82 -8.59 6.40
CA ASN A 9 -8.56 -8.13 7.78
C ASN A 9 -9.40 -8.91 8.81
N SER A 10 -10.38 -9.70 8.37
CA SER A 10 -11.23 -10.52 9.25
C SER A 10 -10.63 -11.91 9.45
N ILE A 11 -10.39 -12.26 10.71
CA ILE A 11 -9.88 -13.58 11.12
C ILE A 11 -10.87 -14.68 10.74
N GLU A 12 -12.16 -14.47 10.97
CA GLU A 12 -13.22 -15.43 10.63
C GLU A 12 -13.25 -15.73 9.13
N LEU A 13 -13.14 -14.69 8.30
CA LEU A 13 -13.09 -14.87 6.84
C LEU A 13 -11.79 -15.54 6.39
N SER A 14 -10.67 -15.24 7.06
CA SER A 14 -9.38 -15.89 6.78
C SER A 14 -9.47 -17.39 7.05
N GLN A 15 -10.04 -17.78 8.20
CA GLN A 15 -10.23 -19.18 8.59
C GLN A 15 -11.16 -19.92 7.63
N ASN A 16 -12.31 -19.32 7.26
CA ASN A 16 -13.24 -19.90 6.31
C ASN A 16 -12.58 -20.12 4.93
N TRP A 17 -11.67 -19.23 4.51
CA TRP A 17 -10.95 -19.39 3.25
C TRP A 17 -9.91 -20.51 3.30
N GLU A 18 -9.20 -20.67 4.42
CA GLU A 18 -8.26 -21.80 4.63
C GLU A 18 -8.97 -23.15 4.62
N GLU A 19 -10.16 -23.24 5.22
CA GLU A 19 -11.00 -24.44 5.24
C GLU A 19 -11.50 -24.81 3.83
N SER A 20 -11.80 -23.81 3.00
CA SER A 20 -12.31 -23.98 1.64
C SER A 20 -11.26 -24.48 0.61
N LYS A 21 -10.02 -24.76 1.03
CA LYS A 21 -8.88 -25.18 0.16
C LYS A 21 -8.55 -24.19 -0.97
N PHE A 22 -8.94 -22.92 -0.86
CA PHE A 22 -8.26 -21.88 -1.63
C PHE A 22 -6.78 -21.95 -1.26
N GLU A 23 -5.91 -22.08 -2.27
CA GLU A 23 -4.49 -22.43 -2.15
C GLU A 23 -3.87 -21.95 -0.83
N LYS A 24 -3.35 -22.89 -0.02
CA LYS A 24 -2.58 -22.62 1.19
C LYS A 24 -1.34 -21.80 0.84
N GLN A 25 -1.48 -20.49 0.71
CA GLN A 25 -0.35 -19.61 0.70
C GLN A 25 0.05 -19.45 2.16
N THR A 26 1.21 -20.01 2.51
CA THR A 26 1.87 -19.90 3.81
C THR A 26 2.11 -18.42 4.11
N HIS A 27 1.08 -17.72 4.56
CA HIS A 27 1.13 -16.31 4.84
C HIS A 27 1.11 -16.14 6.35
N ASN A 28 2.29 -15.85 6.89
CA ASN A 28 2.38 -15.29 8.23
C ASN A 28 1.42 -14.09 8.30
N GLU A 29 0.35 -14.23 9.07
CA GLU A 29 -0.72 -13.23 9.23
C GLU A 29 -0.15 -11.84 9.61
N ALA A 30 1.01 -11.84 10.26
CA ALA A 30 1.74 -10.66 10.70
C ALA A 30 2.56 -9.92 9.62
N VAL A 31 2.68 -10.43 8.39
CA VAL A 31 3.47 -9.75 7.35
C VAL A 31 2.62 -8.70 6.64
N PRO A 32 2.99 -7.41 6.68
CA PRO A 32 2.29 -6.36 5.96
C PRO A 32 2.45 -6.57 4.46
N ILE A 33 1.35 -6.49 3.70
CA ILE A 33 1.33 -6.86 2.28
C ILE A 33 1.27 -5.64 1.40
N LYS A 34 1.97 -5.69 0.27
CA LYS A 34 1.87 -4.67 -0.76
C LYS A 34 0.55 -4.82 -1.53
N VAL A 35 -0.32 -3.83 -1.43
CA VAL A 35 -1.59 -3.73 -2.16
C VAL A 35 -1.63 -2.37 -2.82
N LEU A 36 -1.89 -2.31 -4.13
CA LEU A 36 -2.01 -1.06 -4.89
C LEU A 36 -0.83 -0.07 -4.65
N GLY A 37 0.43 -0.52 -4.65
CA GLY A 37 1.61 0.33 -4.39
C GLY A 37 1.78 0.78 -2.93
N LEU A 38 0.79 0.47 -2.07
CA LEU A 38 0.74 0.78 -0.65
C LEU A 38 1.04 -0.46 0.18
N ILE A 39 1.35 -0.26 1.45
CA ILE A 39 1.53 -1.34 2.41
C ILE A 39 0.27 -1.43 3.26
N TRP A 40 -0.44 -2.56 3.21
CA TRP A 40 -1.61 -2.82 4.05
C TRP A 40 -1.20 -3.67 5.26
N ASN A 41 -1.46 -3.13 6.45
CA ASN A 41 -1.41 -3.84 7.71
C ASN A 41 -2.79 -4.45 7.99
N THR A 42 -2.94 -5.74 7.73
CA THR A 42 -4.22 -6.44 7.87
C THR A 42 -4.67 -6.61 9.32
N LEU A 43 -3.75 -6.53 10.29
CA LEU A 43 -4.09 -6.69 11.71
C LEU A 43 -4.83 -5.47 12.28
N ASN A 44 -4.40 -4.28 11.90
CA ASN A 44 -4.98 -3.03 12.39
C ASN A 44 -5.91 -2.36 11.35
N ASP A 45 -6.04 -2.97 10.17
CA ASP A 45 -6.72 -2.40 9.01
C ASP A 45 -6.21 -1.01 8.59
N GLU A 46 -4.89 -0.90 8.47
CA GLU A 46 -4.23 0.38 8.18
C GLU A 46 -3.41 0.32 6.89
N PHE A 47 -3.55 1.34 6.05
CA PHE A 47 -2.63 1.57 4.94
C PHE A 47 -1.46 2.45 5.37
N LYS A 48 -0.25 2.04 5.01
CA LYS A 48 0.99 2.77 5.24
C LYS A 48 1.51 3.34 3.92
N LEU A 49 1.74 4.65 3.92
CA LEU A 49 2.34 5.40 2.83
C LEU A 49 3.84 5.55 3.07
N ASN A 50 4.66 5.17 2.09
CA ASN A 50 6.10 5.45 2.14
C ASN A 50 6.40 6.82 1.53
N LEU A 51 6.61 7.82 2.39
CA LEU A 51 6.91 9.20 1.98
C LEU A 51 8.42 9.50 1.92
N SER A 52 9.29 8.50 2.13
CA SER A 52 10.74 8.71 2.18
C SER A 52 11.28 9.37 0.90
N SER A 53 10.81 8.94 -0.27
CA SER A 53 11.19 9.51 -1.57
C SER A 53 10.72 10.96 -1.72
N LEU A 54 9.50 11.27 -1.25
CA LEU A 54 8.96 12.63 -1.22
C LEU A 54 9.86 13.51 -0.34
N ILE A 55 10.18 13.06 0.87
CA ILE A 55 11.04 13.80 1.83
C ILE A 55 12.43 14.04 1.26
N VAL A 56 13.04 13.05 0.60
CA VAL A 56 14.33 13.24 -0.08
C VAL A 56 14.21 14.28 -1.20
N SER A 57 13.13 14.22 -1.98
CA SER A 57 12.89 15.20 -3.06
C SER A 57 12.71 16.63 -2.55
N LEU A 58 12.26 16.81 -1.30
CA LEU A 58 12.07 18.12 -0.67
C LEU A 58 13.39 18.82 -0.31
N LYS A 59 14.44 18.07 0.03
CA LYS A 59 15.71 18.63 0.55
C LYS A 59 16.38 19.61 -0.42
N ASN A 60 16.15 19.45 -1.73
CA ASN A 60 16.80 20.24 -2.78
C ASN A 60 15.85 21.23 -3.48
N VAL A 61 14.64 21.46 -2.96
CA VAL A 61 13.63 22.30 -3.61
C VAL A 61 13.66 23.73 -3.06
N LYS A 62 13.66 24.72 -3.95
CA LYS A 62 13.55 26.14 -3.56
C LYS A 62 12.19 26.41 -2.90
N ASN A 63 12.17 27.17 -1.82
CA ASN A 63 10.95 27.54 -1.08
C ASN A 63 10.13 28.58 -1.86
N THR A 64 9.30 28.12 -2.80
CA THR A 64 8.41 28.97 -3.60
C THR A 64 6.96 28.50 -3.47
N LYS A 65 5.99 29.39 -3.72
CA LYS A 65 4.56 29.02 -3.78
C LYS A 65 4.29 27.85 -4.73
N ARG A 66 4.99 27.83 -5.88
CA ARG A 66 4.90 26.74 -6.86
C ARG A 66 5.43 25.41 -6.30
N SER A 67 6.51 25.44 -5.54
CA SER A 67 7.07 24.26 -4.89
C SER A 67 6.06 23.66 -3.91
N VAL A 68 5.48 24.50 -3.04
CA VAL A 68 4.46 24.06 -2.07
C VAL A 68 3.28 23.38 -2.78
N LEU A 69 2.71 24.03 -3.80
CA LEU A 69 1.60 23.46 -4.57
C LEU A 69 1.96 22.13 -5.23
N ARG A 70 3.15 22.02 -5.83
CA ARG A 70 3.63 20.78 -6.46
C ARG A 70 3.79 19.63 -5.45
N ILE A 71 4.18 19.94 -4.22
CA ILE A 71 4.36 18.93 -3.17
C ILE A 71 3.00 18.49 -2.66
N SER A 72 2.12 19.44 -2.36
CA SER A 72 0.74 19.18 -1.95
C SER A 72 0.01 18.33 -3.00
N SER A 73 0.16 18.66 -4.30
CA SER A 73 -0.47 17.88 -5.37
C SER A 73 0.02 16.44 -5.41
N LYS A 74 1.30 16.18 -5.12
CA LYS A 74 1.83 14.81 -5.03
C LYS A 74 1.34 14.05 -3.79
N LEU A 75 1.24 14.74 -2.65
CA LEU A 75 0.82 14.13 -1.38
C LEU A 75 -0.67 13.73 -1.41
N PHE A 76 -1.49 14.52 -2.10
CA PHE A 76 -2.93 14.32 -2.19
C PHE A 76 -3.38 13.75 -3.54
N ASP A 77 -2.47 13.15 -4.31
CA ASP A 77 -2.80 12.39 -5.52
C ASP A 77 -2.85 10.89 -5.20
N PRO A 78 -4.04 10.33 -4.89
CA PRO A 78 -4.17 8.92 -4.54
C PRO A 78 -3.79 8.01 -5.71
N ILE A 79 -3.99 8.44 -6.96
CA ILE A 79 -3.64 7.66 -8.15
C ILE A 79 -2.13 7.60 -8.30
N GLY A 80 -1.42 8.69 -8.02
CA GLY A 80 0.04 8.72 -8.05
C GLY A 80 0.72 7.70 -7.13
N TYR A 81 0.07 7.34 -6.02
CA TYR A 81 0.56 6.28 -5.12
C TYR A 81 0.12 4.87 -5.55
N ILE A 82 -1.07 4.75 -6.14
CA ILE A 82 -1.65 3.47 -6.54
C ILE A 82 -1.06 2.94 -7.86
N ALA A 83 -0.70 3.84 -8.78
CA ALA A 83 -0.23 3.52 -10.12
C ALA A 83 1.21 2.99 -10.20
N ALA A 84 1.95 2.91 -9.08
CA ALA A 84 3.32 2.39 -9.04
C ALA A 84 3.43 0.85 -9.20
N PHE A 85 2.46 0.21 -9.85
CA PHE A 85 2.55 -1.14 -10.38
C PHE A 85 3.06 -1.09 -11.82
N HIS A 86 4.36 -1.10 -11.99
CA HIS A 86 4.98 -1.59 -13.23
C HIS A 86 5.78 -2.84 -12.85
N ASP A 87 5.41 -3.95 -13.48
CA ASP A 87 6.06 -5.27 -13.38
C ASP A 87 7.53 -5.22 -13.86
#